data_AF-A0A951WXC3-F1
#
_entry.id   AF-A0A951WXC3-F1
#
_cell.length_a   1.000
_cell.length_b   1.000
_cell.length_c   1.000
_cell.angle_alpha   90.00
_cell.angle_beta   90.00
_cell.angle_gamma   90.00
#
_symmetry.space_group_name_H-M   'P 1'
#
loop_
_entity.id
_entity.type
_entity.pdbx_description
1 polymer ?
#
loop_
_entity_poly.entity_id
_entity_poly.type
_entity_poly.pdbx_seq_one_letter_code
_entity_poly.pdbx_strand_id
1 'polypeptide(L)'
;MINISPILDQPQSIEYNLLPAGPFHRLANHELTCRLDADSNAYELCWPWADEVYARSLRLSIIDWQDGELMPLATRFFAGHQETIAGTEGVIVTKRLALPYKSTDDRALLWLLECQAEGDRLLRLEIDIDWGEELSQRIVDGLLVAQRNPGPARGIYRQSNADSTRIFGNPQGRPVHVDLDDPQHARLTYYVLVNGIVEVPLLLTVSDVGEQVAWSTFVSLRDVEDVFDASTRHWEQRVLSGRVWTPDPALNQAMETARLTAVRHLQRLRTGLAPSDRRTAHVAPLASVWDTLDPTQSRNLLAHLRRVAEASDGRLPALLPALPKSVAADPGPAYLHTNGVYLRALHSHLNHHGPYHPKGNLVEQHLAAVRLCTEALIRLRSTAPHYVAEAHNGRELAAALGHACALANAAGDTVNAARWESEWHYVCEQVGQESSEDRGTNWAEWPMQFGWQPDPDLPWSFTDPWQGMELASAVVWEGIGLRQRDADLLVEPGWDHPWWAVLNLSLTQERQISLLWDGTTLHSTQPVTSSVPVRLRSRIDIRQTDEFGFDPYFELSDDSGDTVGRERFKPGFLLNQP
;
A
#
# COMPACT_ATOMS: atom_id res chain seq x y z
N MET A 1 -5.16 23.88 17.64
CA MET A 1 -4.50 23.72 16.33
C MET A 1 -3.39 22.71 16.51
N ILE A 2 -3.47 21.58 15.82
CA ILE A 2 -2.48 20.49 15.93
C ILE A 2 -1.30 20.88 15.03
N ASN A 3 -0.14 21.13 15.62
CA ASN A 3 1.08 21.44 14.89
C ASN A 3 1.59 20.16 14.20
N ILE A 4 1.90 20.20 12.90
CA ILE A 4 2.43 19.04 12.18
C ILE A 4 3.90 18.86 12.56
N SER A 5 4.25 17.68 13.08
CA SER A 5 5.63 17.35 13.42
C SER A 5 6.44 17.08 12.15
N PRO A 6 7.67 17.62 12.01
CA PRO A 6 8.59 17.24 10.94
C PRO A 6 9.20 15.84 11.13
N ILE A 7 8.94 15.18 12.27
CA ILE A 7 9.45 13.85 12.59
C ILE A 7 8.59 12.79 11.88
N LEU A 8 9.15 12.19 10.82
CA LEU A 8 8.48 11.14 10.03
C LEU A 8 8.74 9.72 10.55
N ASP A 9 9.76 9.54 11.39
CA ASP A 9 10.23 8.21 11.83
C ASP A 9 9.46 7.65 13.02
N GLN A 10 8.32 8.26 13.35
CA GLN A 10 7.58 7.92 14.56
C GLN A 10 6.15 7.51 14.28
N PRO A 11 5.64 6.53 15.05
CA PRO A 11 4.22 6.26 15.04
C PRO A 11 3.47 7.47 15.57
N GLN A 12 2.33 7.78 14.97
CA GLN A 12 1.41 8.74 15.57
C GLN A 12 0.81 8.10 16.82
N SER A 13 0.97 8.75 17.97
CA SER A 13 0.40 8.33 19.26
C SER A 13 -0.77 9.24 19.61
N ILE A 14 -1.96 8.66 19.78
CA ILE A 14 -3.21 9.40 20.05
C ILE A 14 -3.83 8.84 21.33
N GLU A 15 -4.29 9.72 22.22
CA GLU A 15 -5.04 9.33 23.41
C GLU A 15 -6.31 8.56 23.01
N TYR A 16 -6.58 7.44 23.70
CA TYR A 16 -7.63 6.50 23.28
C TYR A 16 -9.02 7.16 23.22
N ASN A 17 -9.32 8.06 24.17
CA ASN A 17 -10.60 8.77 24.27
C ASN A 17 -10.84 9.80 23.14
N LEU A 18 -9.82 10.14 22.36
CA LEU A 18 -9.92 11.04 21.21
C LEU A 18 -10.23 10.29 19.90
N LEU A 19 -10.14 8.96 19.91
CA LEU A 19 -10.34 8.13 18.73
C LEU A 19 -11.82 7.75 18.54
N PRO A 20 -12.24 7.46 17.29
CA PRO A 20 -13.62 7.08 17.00
C PRO A 20 -14.02 5.77 17.68
N ALA A 21 -15.31 5.66 17.99
CA ALA A 21 -15.89 4.37 18.40
C ALA A 21 -16.03 3.43 17.19
N GLY A 22 -15.54 2.20 17.32
CA GLY A 22 -15.64 1.16 16.29
C GLY A 22 -14.48 1.18 15.27
N PRO A 23 -14.58 0.37 14.20
CA PRO A 23 -13.48 0.19 13.26
C PRO A 23 -13.29 1.42 12.34
N PHE A 24 -12.14 2.07 12.41
CA PHE A 24 -11.81 3.24 11.58
C PHE A 24 -10.49 3.08 10.82
N HIS A 25 -9.49 2.41 11.40
CA HIS A 25 -8.17 2.27 10.81
C HIS A 25 -8.09 1.02 9.93
N ARG A 26 -7.31 1.08 8.84
CA ARG A 26 -7.23 0.02 7.83
C ARG A 26 -5.85 -0.62 7.88
N LEU A 27 -5.79 -1.92 8.15
CA LEU A 27 -4.54 -2.70 8.13
C LEU A 27 -4.57 -3.70 6.96
N ALA A 28 -3.50 -3.75 6.18
CA ALA A 28 -3.36 -4.70 5.07
C ALA A 28 -1.91 -5.03 4.77
N ASN A 29 -1.71 -6.25 4.29
CA ASN A 29 -0.60 -6.62 3.42
C ASN A 29 -1.18 -6.95 2.02
N HIS A 30 -0.41 -7.63 1.15
CA HIS A 30 -0.88 -7.97 -0.19
C HIS A 30 -1.86 -9.15 -0.24
N GLU A 31 -1.98 -9.92 0.85
CA GLU A 31 -2.82 -11.11 0.96
C GLU A 31 -4.07 -10.84 1.80
N LEU A 32 -3.96 -10.19 2.95
CA LEU A 32 -5.05 -9.97 3.90
C LEU A 32 -5.32 -8.50 4.13
N THR A 33 -6.57 -8.23 4.46
CA THR A 33 -7.06 -6.91 4.85
C THR A 33 -8.03 -7.02 6.01
N CYS A 34 -7.97 -6.08 6.95
CA CYS A 34 -8.98 -5.90 7.99
C CYS A 34 -9.11 -4.41 8.37
N ARG A 35 -10.18 -4.09 9.10
CA ARG A 35 -10.32 -2.81 9.81
C ARG A 35 -10.03 -3.01 11.30
N LEU A 36 -9.49 -1.98 11.93
CA LEU A 36 -9.16 -1.94 13.36
C LEU A 36 -9.95 -0.84 14.05
N ASP A 37 -10.41 -1.13 15.26
CA ASP A 37 -10.83 -0.10 16.22
C ASP A 37 -9.62 0.44 17.00
N ALA A 38 -9.85 1.38 17.92
CA ALA A 38 -8.79 1.98 18.73
C ALA A 38 -8.14 0.97 19.68
N ASP A 39 -8.84 -0.10 20.04
CA ASP A 39 -8.33 -1.14 20.94
C ASP A 39 -7.59 -2.27 20.18
N SER A 40 -7.29 -2.06 18.90
CA SER A 40 -6.61 -3.06 18.06
C SER A 40 -7.38 -4.39 17.97
N ASN A 41 -8.71 -4.33 17.93
CA ASN A 41 -9.57 -5.45 17.56
C ASN A 41 -9.78 -5.48 16.05
N ALA A 42 -9.77 -6.67 15.46
CA ALA A 42 -9.88 -6.83 14.01
C ALA A 42 -11.33 -7.03 13.57
N TYR A 43 -11.70 -6.39 12.47
CA TYR A 43 -13.01 -6.47 11.84
C TYR A 43 -12.87 -6.74 10.35
N GLU A 44 -13.82 -7.50 9.80
CA GLU A 44 -13.91 -7.80 8.37
C GLU A 44 -12.59 -8.34 7.79
N LEU A 45 -12.02 -9.35 8.43
CA LEU A 45 -10.80 -9.99 7.93
C LEU A 45 -11.11 -10.66 6.60
N CYS A 46 -10.57 -10.13 5.51
CA CYS A 46 -10.83 -10.57 4.15
C CYS A 46 -9.54 -10.99 3.45
N TRP A 47 -9.64 -12.04 2.63
CA TRP A 47 -8.59 -12.47 1.71
C TRP A 47 -9.05 -12.24 0.27
N PRO A 48 -8.61 -11.16 -0.40
CA PRO A 48 -9.09 -10.79 -1.74
C PRO A 48 -8.83 -11.86 -2.82
N TRP A 49 -7.82 -12.71 -2.65
CA TRP A 49 -7.58 -13.86 -3.53
C TRP A 49 -8.79 -14.81 -3.60
N ALA A 50 -9.44 -15.05 -2.46
CA ALA A 50 -10.63 -15.88 -2.37
C ALA A 50 -11.92 -15.08 -2.61
N ASP A 51 -11.87 -13.74 -2.59
CA ASP A 51 -13.04 -12.83 -2.59
C ASP A 51 -13.99 -13.13 -1.42
N GLU A 52 -13.43 -13.45 -0.24
CA GLU A 52 -14.19 -13.90 0.94
C GLU A 52 -13.75 -13.23 2.25
N VAL A 53 -14.72 -13.06 3.16
CA VAL A 53 -14.50 -12.63 4.55
C VAL A 53 -14.33 -13.87 5.41
N TYR A 54 -13.20 -13.95 6.12
CA TYR A 54 -12.83 -15.07 6.99
C TYR A 54 -13.25 -14.87 8.44
N ALA A 55 -13.39 -13.63 8.91
CA ALA A 55 -13.96 -13.35 10.22
C ALA A 55 -14.62 -11.96 10.20
N ARG A 56 -15.80 -11.85 10.81
CA ARG A 56 -16.48 -10.56 10.96
C ARG A 56 -15.86 -9.73 12.05
N SER A 57 -15.53 -10.33 13.19
CA SER A 57 -14.72 -9.65 14.22
C SER A 57 -13.91 -10.63 15.08
N LEU A 58 -12.72 -10.19 15.51
CA LEU A 58 -11.91 -10.81 16.54
C LEU A 58 -11.60 -9.75 17.59
N ARG A 59 -12.15 -9.93 18.79
CA ARG A 59 -12.00 -8.99 19.91
C ARG A 59 -11.24 -9.64 21.03
N LEU A 60 -10.31 -8.90 21.61
CA LEU A 60 -9.48 -9.34 22.71
C LEU A 60 -9.63 -8.36 23.87
N SER A 61 -10.27 -8.81 24.95
CA SER A 61 -10.36 -8.11 26.22
C SER A 61 -9.32 -8.64 27.20
N ILE A 62 -8.72 -7.73 27.98
CA ILE A 62 -7.66 -8.05 28.94
C ILE A 62 -8.13 -7.60 30.32
N ILE A 63 -8.26 -8.55 31.23
CA ILE A 63 -8.81 -8.33 32.57
C ILE A 63 -7.75 -8.73 33.61
N ASP A 64 -7.35 -7.80 34.47
CA ASP A 64 -6.67 -8.15 35.71
C ASP A 64 -7.67 -8.78 36.67
N TRP A 65 -7.32 -9.94 37.21
CA TRP A 65 -8.14 -10.62 38.22
C TRP A 65 -8.41 -9.76 39.46
N GLN A 66 -7.49 -8.85 39.82
CA GLN A 66 -7.63 -7.99 40.99
C GLN A 66 -8.42 -6.71 40.68
N ASP A 67 -8.05 -6.02 39.60
CA ASP A 67 -8.50 -4.66 39.31
C ASP A 67 -9.56 -4.54 38.19
N GLY A 68 -9.88 -5.65 37.52
CA GLY A 68 -10.89 -5.70 36.46
C GLY A 68 -10.33 -5.47 35.06
N GLU A 69 -11.19 -5.03 34.13
CA GLU A 69 -10.79 -4.76 32.74
C GLU A 69 -9.77 -3.60 32.67
N LEU A 70 -8.68 -3.81 31.95
CA LEU A 70 -7.63 -2.79 31.82
C LEU A 70 -8.13 -1.63 30.98
N MET A 71 -7.80 -0.39 31.39
CA MET A 71 -8.21 0.79 30.65
C MET A 71 -7.22 1.10 29.51
N PRO A 72 -7.69 1.21 28.25
CA PRO A 72 -6.86 1.71 27.16
C PRO A 72 -6.47 3.17 27.39
N LEU A 73 -5.17 3.47 27.24
CA LEU A 73 -4.58 4.79 27.48
C LEU A 73 -4.30 5.52 26.15
N ALA A 74 -3.63 4.84 25.23
CA ALA A 74 -3.22 5.42 23.95
C ALA A 74 -3.16 4.36 22.86
N THR A 75 -3.34 4.79 21.61
CA THR A 75 -3.15 3.98 20.41
C THR A 75 -2.07 4.58 19.55
N ARG A 76 -1.18 3.72 19.04
CA ARG A 76 -0.06 4.09 18.17
C ARG A 76 -0.21 3.42 16.81
N PHE A 77 0.02 4.20 15.75
CA PHE A 77 -0.12 3.75 14.38
C PHE A 77 1.25 3.61 13.72
N PHE A 78 1.64 2.36 13.44
CA PHE A 78 2.84 2.05 12.68
C PHE A 78 2.49 1.69 11.24
N ALA A 79 3.51 1.58 10.38
CA ALA A 79 3.31 1.18 9.00
C ALA A 79 2.65 -0.21 8.88
N GLY A 80 3.18 -1.20 9.60
CA GLY A 80 2.78 -2.61 9.52
C GLY A 80 1.87 -3.13 10.62
N HIS A 81 1.62 -2.35 11.67
CA HIS A 81 0.85 -2.79 12.83
C HIS A 81 0.18 -1.61 13.55
N GLN A 82 -0.74 -1.93 14.44
CA GLN A 82 -1.30 -0.98 15.40
C GLN A 82 -1.00 -1.47 16.81
N GLU A 83 -0.71 -0.54 17.72
CA GLU A 83 -0.41 -0.82 19.11
C GLU A 83 -1.40 -0.07 20.01
N THR A 84 -2.04 -0.78 20.94
CA THR A 84 -2.84 -0.17 22.01
C THR A 84 -2.14 -0.43 23.34
N ILE A 85 -1.90 0.63 24.10
CA ILE A 85 -1.36 0.55 25.47
C ILE A 85 -2.54 0.63 26.43
N ALA A 86 -2.74 -0.41 27.24
CA ALA A 86 -3.76 -0.47 28.27
C ALA A 86 -3.12 -0.73 29.64
N GLY A 87 -3.73 -0.24 30.71
CA GLY A 87 -3.18 -0.48 32.05
C GLY A 87 -4.00 0.09 33.19
N THR A 88 -3.57 -0.29 34.38
CA THR A 88 -4.04 0.18 35.69
C THR A 88 -2.82 0.34 36.61
N GLU A 89 -3.02 0.62 37.89
CA GLU A 89 -1.92 0.74 38.84
C GLU A 89 -1.15 -0.59 38.97
N GLY A 90 0.15 -0.57 38.64
CA GLY A 90 1.02 -1.74 38.74
C GLY A 90 0.90 -2.75 37.60
N VAL A 91 0.10 -2.51 36.56
CA VAL A 91 -0.01 -3.38 35.36
C VAL A 91 -0.11 -2.53 34.09
N ILE A 92 0.74 -2.84 33.11
CA ILE A 92 0.68 -2.27 31.75
C ILE A 92 0.72 -3.41 30.75
N VAL A 93 -0.16 -3.37 29.76
CA VAL A 93 -0.18 -4.31 28.65
C VAL A 93 -0.12 -3.53 27.34
N THR A 94 0.84 -3.90 26.51
CA THR A 94 0.97 -3.39 25.15
C THR A 94 0.43 -4.44 24.19
N LYS A 95 -0.70 -4.15 23.53
CA LYS A 95 -1.37 -5.02 22.56
C LYS A 95 -1.00 -4.60 21.14
N ARG A 96 -0.17 -5.38 20.46
CA ARG A 96 0.24 -5.13 19.06
C ARG A 96 -0.50 -6.08 18.14
N LEU A 97 -1.20 -5.55 17.13
CA LEU A 97 -1.85 -6.34 16.08
C LEU A 97 -1.20 -6.05 14.73
N ALA A 98 -0.74 -7.10 14.04
CA ALA A 98 -0.01 -7.00 12.79
C ALA A 98 -0.49 -7.98 11.71
N LEU A 99 -0.39 -7.55 10.45
CA LEU A 99 -0.43 -8.44 9.29
C LEU A 99 1.01 -8.60 8.77
N PRO A 100 1.60 -9.81 8.78
CA PRO A 100 2.97 -10.03 8.33
C PRO A 100 3.19 -9.53 6.90
N TYR A 101 4.36 -8.98 6.60
CA TYR A 101 4.71 -8.52 5.26
C TYR A 101 6.04 -9.10 4.81
N LYS A 102 6.02 -9.76 3.63
CA LYS A 102 7.16 -10.50 3.08
C LYS A 102 7.73 -11.53 4.07
N SER A 103 6.85 -12.18 4.82
CA SER A 103 7.19 -13.31 5.68
C SER A 103 7.19 -14.62 4.88
N THR A 104 7.36 -15.76 5.56
CA THR A 104 7.23 -17.08 4.94
C THR A 104 5.83 -17.33 4.40
N ASP A 105 4.80 -16.73 5.02
CA ASP A 105 3.42 -16.74 4.55
C ASP A 105 2.63 -15.55 5.13
N ASP A 106 2.19 -14.64 4.26
CA ASP A 106 1.50 -13.41 4.66
C ASP A 106 0.00 -13.60 4.92
N ARG A 107 -0.53 -14.84 4.83
CA ARG A 107 -1.94 -15.18 5.09
C ARG A 107 -2.22 -15.42 6.57
N ALA A 108 -1.76 -14.49 7.40
CA ALA A 108 -1.89 -14.57 8.85
C ALA A 108 -2.18 -13.20 9.49
N LEU A 109 -2.77 -13.26 10.67
CA LEU A 109 -2.98 -12.13 11.57
C LEU A 109 -2.37 -12.47 12.93
N LEU A 110 -1.52 -11.56 13.44
CA LEU A 110 -0.73 -11.77 14.65
C LEU A 110 -1.15 -10.79 15.74
N TRP A 111 -1.17 -11.27 16.98
CA TRP A 111 -1.13 -10.43 18.17
C TRP A 111 0.14 -10.74 18.96
N LEU A 112 0.82 -9.69 19.39
CA LEU A 112 1.91 -9.77 20.36
C LEU A 112 1.52 -8.92 21.55
N LEU A 113 1.24 -9.55 22.68
CA LEU A 113 0.96 -8.86 23.93
C LEU A 113 2.23 -8.84 24.77
N GLU A 114 2.66 -7.66 25.17
CA GLU A 114 3.74 -7.48 26.14
C GLU A 114 3.09 -7.04 27.46
N CYS A 115 3.03 -7.97 28.41
CA CYS A 115 2.40 -7.76 29.71
C CYS A 115 3.47 -7.47 30.76
N GLN A 116 3.41 -6.30 31.37
CA GLN A 116 4.30 -5.87 32.44
C GLN A 116 3.51 -5.69 33.75
N ALA A 117 4.01 -6.25 34.85
CA ALA A 117 3.39 -6.13 36.16
C ALA A 117 4.40 -5.91 37.29
N GLU A 118 4.00 -5.10 38.28
CA GLU A 118 4.65 -5.00 39.58
C GLU A 118 4.16 -6.13 40.49
N GLY A 119 5.02 -7.14 40.70
CA GLY A 119 4.70 -8.34 41.48
C GLY A 119 3.95 -9.40 40.67
N ASP A 120 3.37 -10.38 41.37
CA ASP A 120 2.63 -11.47 40.74
C ASP A 120 1.19 -11.02 40.41
N ARG A 121 0.87 -10.92 39.13
CA ARG A 121 -0.45 -10.56 38.63
C ARG A 121 -1.01 -11.66 37.74
N LEU A 122 -2.31 -11.94 37.84
CA LEU A 122 -2.98 -12.92 37.00
C LEU A 122 -3.89 -12.19 36.02
N LEU A 123 -3.53 -12.21 34.74
CA LEU A 123 -4.33 -11.63 33.67
C LEU A 123 -5.21 -12.71 33.03
N ARG A 124 -6.46 -12.35 32.77
CA ARG A 124 -7.42 -13.13 32.00
C ARG A 124 -7.58 -12.49 30.63
N LEU A 125 -7.20 -13.23 29.59
CA LEU A 125 -7.39 -12.84 28.20
C LEU A 125 -8.67 -13.49 27.69
N GLU A 126 -9.66 -12.68 27.33
CA GLU A 126 -10.92 -13.15 26.74
C GLU A 126 -10.93 -12.80 25.25
N ILE A 127 -11.00 -13.82 24.41
CA ILE A 127 -11.03 -13.68 22.95
C ILE A 127 -12.41 -14.08 22.47
N ASP A 128 -13.11 -13.14 21.85
CA ASP A 128 -14.40 -13.32 21.20
C ASP A 128 -14.23 -13.25 19.68
N ILE A 129 -14.68 -14.30 18.99
CA ILE A 129 -14.60 -14.41 17.54
C ILE A 129 -16.01 -14.54 16.98
N ASP A 130 -16.37 -13.66 16.05
CA ASP A 130 -17.53 -13.78 15.18
C ASP A 130 -17.03 -14.13 13.77
N TRP A 131 -17.32 -15.34 13.32
CA TRP A 131 -16.95 -15.82 11.99
C TRP A 131 -17.80 -15.19 10.89
N GLY A 132 -19.03 -14.77 11.23
CA GLY A 132 -20.02 -14.23 10.29
C GLY A 132 -20.71 -15.28 9.42
N GLU A 133 -20.36 -16.55 9.56
CA GLU A 133 -20.95 -17.72 8.90
C GLU A 133 -20.87 -18.94 9.82
N GLU A 134 -21.71 -19.95 9.58
CA GLU A 134 -21.69 -21.21 10.35
C GLU A 134 -20.47 -22.05 9.97
N LEU A 135 -19.62 -22.37 10.94
CA LEU A 135 -18.44 -23.20 10.75
C LEU A 135 -18.48 -24.44 11.65
N SER A 136 -17.85 -25.51 11.17
CA SER A 136 -17.52 -26.65 12.02
C SER A 136 -16.28 -26.30 12.84
N GLN A 137 -16.43 -26.27 14.16
CA GLN A 137 -15.39 -25.82 15.09
C GLN A 137 -14.94 -26.94 16.01
N ARG A 138 -13.63 -26.98 16.32
CA ARG A 138 -13.05 -27.93 17.28
C ARG A 138 -11.70 -27.42 17.81
N ILE A 139 -11.28 -28.00 18.94
CA ILE A 139 -9.91 -27.84 19.44
C ILE A 139 -9.03 -29.00 18.96
N VAL A 140 -7.89 -28.68 18.38
CA VAL A 140 -6.84 -29.64 17.98
C VAL A 140 -5.51 -29.14 18.55
N ASP A 141 -4.87 -29.96 19.39
CA ASP A 141 -3.62 -29.63 20.07
C ASP A 141 -3.59 -28.32 20.89
N GLY A 142 -4.77 -27.84 21.29
CA GLY A 142 -4.94 -26.59 22.04
C GLY A 142 -5.19 -25.36 21.16
N LEU A 143 -5.37 -25.56 19.85
CA LEU A 143 -5.69 -24.52 18.88
C LEU A 143 -7.12 -24.69 18.37
N LEU A 144 -7.79 -23.58 18.12
CA LEU A 144 -9.10 -23.55 17.51
C LEU A 144 -8.99 -23.76 16.00
N VAL A 145 -9.67 -24.77 15.50
CA VAL A 145 -9.81 -25.05 14.06
C VAL A 145 -11.27 -24.83 13.68
N ALA A 146 -11.52 -23.88 12.78
CA ALA A 146 -12.85 -23.56 12.25
C ALA A 146 -12.89 -23.75 10.73
N GLN A 147 -13.84 -24.56 10.25
CA GLN A 147 -13.87 -25.04 8.86
C GLN A 147 -15.24 -24.89 8.22
N ARG A 148 -15.23 -24.50 6.94
CA ARG A 148 -16.41 -24.49 6.09
C ARG A 148 -16.50 -25.81 5.31
N ASN A 149 -17.64 -26.48 5.42
CA ASN A 149 -17.93 -27.76 4.75
C ASN A 149 -16.80 -28.80 4.84
N PRO A 150 -16.31 -29.17 6.04
CA PRO A 150 -15.24 -30.14 6.16
C PRO A 150 -15.71 -31.52 5.65
N GLY A 151 -14.95 -32.08 4.71
CA GLY A 151 -15.08 -33.47 4.29
C GLY A 151 -14.67 -34.46 5.40
N PRO A 152 -14.84 -35.77 5.16
CA PRO A 152 -14.46 -36.79 6.15
C PRO A 152 -12.97 -36.72 6.48
N ALA A 153 -12.65 -36.71 7.77
CA ALA A 153 -11.28 -36.72 8.27
C ALA A 153 -10.50 -37.94 7.74
N ARG A 154 -9.29 -37.72 7.20
CA ARG A 154 -8.41 -38.78 6.67
C ARG A 154 -6.99 -38.65 7.27
N GLY A 155 -6.27 -39.77 7.30
CA GLY A 155 -4.89 -39.84 7.80
C GLY A 155 -4.76 -39.90 9.33
N ILE A 156 -3.51 -39.97 9.80
CA ILE A 156 -3.16 -40.16 11.23
C ILE A 156 -3.60 -38.97 12.09
N TYR A 157 -3.58 -37.76 11.52
CA TYR A 157 -3.95 -36.52 12.20
C TYR A 157 -5.41 -36.11 12.01
N ARG A 158 -6.26 -36.98 11.42
CA ARG A 158 -7.70 -36.72 11.18
C ARG A 158 -7.96 -35.39 10.45
N GLN A 159 -7.17 -35.08 9.43
CA GLN A 159 -7.30 -33.84 8.67
C GLN A 159 -8.46 -33.91 7.69
N SER A 160 -9.21 -32.82 7.57
CA SER A 160 -10.34 -32.69 6.64
C SER A 160 -9.98 -31.79 5.45
N ASN A 161 -10.39 -32.20 4.26
CA ASN A 161 -10.48 -31.30 3.12
C ASN A 161 -11.71 -30.41 3.35
N ALA A 162 -11.50 -29.12 3.56
CA ALA A 162 -12.55 -28.13 3.79
C ALA A 162 -12.43 -27.03 2.72
N ASP A 163 -13.55 -26.39 2.39
CA ASP A 163 -13.59 -25.29 1.42
C ASP A 163 -12.76 -24.10 1.90
N SER A 164 -12.75 -23.87 3.21
CA SER A 164 -11.85 -22.95 3.89
C SER A 164 -11.56 -23.42 5.31
N THR A 165 -10.36 -23.11 5.80
CA THR A 165 -9.90 -23.44 7.16
C THR A 165 -9.28 -22.21 7.81
N ARG A 166 -9.64 -22.00 9.08
CA ARG A 166 -9.03 -21.02 9.98
C ARG A 166 -8.41 -21.77 11.15
N ILE A 167 -7.19 -21.38 11.55
CA ILE A 167 -6.54 -21.90 12.75
C ILE A 167 -6.15 -20.72 13.62
N PHE A 168 -6.62 -20.72 14.86
CA PHE A 168 -6.41 -19.65 15.84
C PHE A 168 -5.86 -20.18 17.17
N GLY A 169 -4.93 -19.46 17.78
CA GLY A 169 -4.58 -19.64 19.19
C GLY A 169 -3.16 -19.18 19.53
N ASN A 170 -2.75 -19.47 20.77
CA ASN A 170 -1.38 -19.25 21.21
C ASN A 170 -0.49 -20.42 20.77
N PRO A 171 0.59 -20.20 19.99
CA PRO A 171 1.48 -21.29 19.54
C PRO A 171 2.22 -21.99 20.69
N GLN A 172 2.34 -21.36 21.84
CA GLN A 172 3.08 -21.82 23.02
C GLN A 172 2.16 -22.26 24.18
N GLY A 173 0.85 -22.01 24.07
CA GLY A 173 -0.10 -22.16 25.18
C GLY A 173 -1.45 -22.72 24.75
N ARG A 174 -2.24 -23.18 25.72
CA ARG A 174 -3.60 -23.69 25.47
C ARG A 174 -4.63 -22.83 26.20
N PRO A 175 -5.81 -22.59 25.60
CA PRO A 175 -6.89 -21.93 26.30
C PRO A 175 -7.33 -22.79 27.49
N VAL A 176 -7.64 -22.13 28.60
CA VAL A 176 -8.16 -22.78 29.82
C VAL A 176 -9.66 -23.04 29.67
N HIS A 177 -10.37 -22.11 29.02
CA HIS A 177 -11.78 -22.25 28.72
C HIS A 177 -12.05 -22.03 27.23
N VAL A 178 -13.00 -22.80 26.70
CA VAL A 178 -13.40 -22.83 25.30
C VAL A 178 -14.91 -23.01 25.24
N ASP A 179 -15.59 -22.08 24.57
CA ASP A 179 -17.02 -22.14 24.25
C ASP A 179 -17.20 -22.09 22.73
N LEU A 180 -17.82 -23.14 22.18
CA LEU A 180 -18.08 -23.36 20.76
C LEU A 180 -19.53 -23.80 20.52
N ASP A 181 -20.44 -23.48 21.46
CA ASP A 181 -21.84 -23.92 21.40
C ASP A 181 -22.58 -23.29 20.20
N ASP A 182 -22.15 -22.09 19.78
CA ASP A 182 -22.65 -21.40 18.58
C ASP A 182 -21.70 -21.66 17.39
N PRO A 183 -22.16 -22.24 16.26
CA PRO A 183 -21.31 -22.48 15.09
C PRO A 183 -20.78 -21.21 14.42
N GLN A 184 -21.35 -20.03 14.68
CA GLN A 184 -20.89 -18.74 14.14
C GLN A 184 -19.92 -18.00 15.07
N HIS A 185 -19.82 -18.43 16.33
CA HIS A 185 -19.01 -17.75 17.34
C HIS A 185 -18.03 -18.69 18.03
N ALA A 186 -16.93 -18.14 18.52
CA ALA A 186 -16.04 -18.85 19.45
C ALA A 186 -15.59 -17.93 20.55
N ARG A 187 -15.50 -18.46 21.76
CA ARG A 187 -14.87 -17.78 22.88
C ARG A 187 -13.76 -18.62 23.47
N LEU A 188 -12.59 -18.00 23.63
CA LEU A 188 -11.40 -18.62 24.22
C LEU A 188 -10.92 -17.77 25.39
N THR A 189 -10.59 -18.42 26.51
CA THR A 189 -10.03 -17.74 27.69
C THR A 189 -8.67 -18.30 28.03
N TYR A 190 -7.68 -17.41 28.17
CA TYR A 190 -6.34 -17.75 28.65
C TYR A 190 -6.11 -17.06 30.01
N TYR A 191 -5.38 -17.73 30.89
CA TYR A 191 -4.88 -17.16 32.14
C TYR A 191 -3.37 -17.06 32.07
N VAL A 192 -2.85 -15.86 32.31
CA VAL A 192 -1.43 -15.53 32.18
C VAL A 192 -0.95 -15.00 33.51
N LEU A 193 -0.01 -15.71 34.14
CA LEU A 193 0.68 -15.23 35.32
C LEU A 193 1.83 -14.30 34.85
N VAL A 194 1.77 -13.04 35.24
CA VAL A 194 2.74 -12.02 34.90
C VAL A 194 3.55 -11.70 36.16
N ASN A 195 4.87 -11.85 36.07
CA ASN A 195 5.83 -11.42 37.07
C ASN A 195 7.02 -10.80 36.33
N GLY A 196 7.13 -9.47 36.40
CA GLY A 196 8.04 -8.72 35.53
C GLY A 196 7.40 -8.50 34.16
N ILE A 197 8.03 -9.03 33.10
CA ILE A 197 7.56 -8.90 31.71
C ILE A 197 7.30 -10.30 31.15
N VAL A 198 6.11 -10.50 30.58
CA VAL A 198 5.69 -11.74 29.92
C VAL A 198 5.08 -11.41 28.58
N GLU A 199 5.56 -12.09 27.53
CA GLU A 199 5.01 -11.97 26.19
C GLU A 199 3.99 -13.07 25.90
N VAL A 200 2.89 -12.71 25.25
CA VAL A 200 1.81 -13.64 24.91
C VAL A 200 1.47 -13.51 23.43
N PRO A 201 1.95 -14.43 22.58
CA PRO A 201 1.61 -14.42 21.16
C PRO A 201 0.26 -15.08 20.89
N LEU A 202 -0.51 -14.52 19.96
CA LEU A 202 -1.67 -15.18 19.34
C LEU A 202 -1.54 -15.09 17.82
N LEU A 203 -1.96 -16.14 17.13
CA LEU A 203 -1.86 -16.25 15.68
C LEU A 203 -3.18 -16.77 15.11
N LEU A 204 -3.64 -16.14 14.03
CA LEU A 204 -4.68 -16.63 13.14
C LEU A 204 -4.07 -16.89 11.76
N THR A 205 -4.31 -18.08 11.20
CA THR A 205 -3.97 -18.39 9.80
C THR A 205 -5.21 -18.81 9.03
N VAL A 206 -5.25 -18.48 7.73
CA VAL A 206 -6.37 -18.79 6.84
C VAL A 206 -5.92 -19.52 5.58
N SER A 207 -6.76 -20.41 5.05
CA SER A 207 -6.49 -21.17 3.83
C SER A 207 -7.77 -21.62 3.13
N ASP A 208 -7.75 -21.61 1.79
CA ASP A 208 -8.79 -22.14 0.88
C ASP A 208 -8.35 -23.47 0.22
N VAL A 209 -7.17 -23.99 0.58
CA VAL A 209 -6.57 -25.22 0.01
C VAL A 209 -6.72 -26.41 0.98
N GLY A 210 -7.36 -26.19 2.13
CA GLY A 210 -7.62 -27.20 3.17
C GLY A 210 -6.71 -27.07 4.39
N GLU A 211 -6.97 -27.97 5.36
CA GLU A 211 -6.45 -27.90 6.72
C GLU A 211 -4.93 -28.05 6.81
N GLN A 212 -4.33 -28.92 6.00
CA GLN A 212 -2.89 -29.17 6.02
C GLN A 212 -2.08 -27.91 5.69
N VAL A 213 -2.56 -27.10 4.74
CA VAL A 213 -1.89 -25.86 4.35
C VAL A 213 -1.99 -24.84 5.48
N ALA A 214 -3.17 -24.67 6.08
CA ALA A 214 -3.34 -23.79 7.24
C ALA A 214 -2.42 -24.19 8.39
N TRP A 215 -2.30 -25.49 8.69
CA TRP A 215 -1.36 -26.00 9.71
C TRP A 215 0.09 -25.72 9.38
N SER A 216 0.49 -25.96 8.12
CA SER A 216 1.86 -25.69 7.68
C SER A 216 2.21 -24.23 7.85
N THR A 217 1.28 -23.33 7.49
CA THR A 217 1.41 -21.88 7.70
C THR A 217 1.55 -21.56 9.17
N PHE A 218 0.64 -22.06 10.02
CA PHE A 218 0.66 -21.82 11.46
C PHE A 218 1.98 -22.25 12.11
N VAL A 219 2.46 -23.45 11.79
CA VAL A 219 3.72 -23.97 12.31
C VAL A 219 4.92 -23.13 11.83
N SER A 220 4.90 -22.64 10.59
CA SER A 220 5.98 -21.78 10.06
C SER A 220 6.05 -20.41 10.71
N LEU A 221 4.94 -19.95 11.31
CA LEU A 221 4.80 -18.63 11.93
C LEU A 221 4.71 -18.69 13.47
N ARG A 222 4.99 -19.86 14.06
CA ARG A 222 4.84 -20.08 15.51
C ARG A 222 5.74 -19.18 16.37
N ASP A 223 6.89 -18.78 15.82
CA ASP A 223 7.85 -17.88 16.43
C ASP A 223 7.43 -16.43 16.08
N VAL A 224 6.32 -16.01 16.70
CA VAL A 224 5.57 -14.79 16.33
C VAL A 224 6.41 -13.52 16.47
N GLU A 225 7.28 -13.44 17.47
CA GLU A 225 8.22 -12.33 17.69
C GLU A 225 9.17 -12.15 16.49
N ASP A 226 9.85 -13.23 16.08
CA ASP A 226 10.78 -13.19 14.94
C ASP A 226 10.07 -12.78 13.64
N VAL A 227 8.84 -13.28 13.44
CA VAL A 227 8.00 -12.90 12.28
C VAL A 227 7.60 -11.43 12.35
N PHE A 228 7.22 -10.95 13.53
CA PHE A 228 6.84 -9.55 13.75
C PHE A 228 8.03 -8.61 13.50
N ASP A 229 9.21 -8.93 14.02
CA ASP A 229 10.43 -8.13 13.83
C ASP A 229 10.93 -8.13 12.39
N ALA A 230 10.84 -9.28 11.70
CA ALA A 230 11.14 -9.36 10.28
C ALA A 230 10.14 -8.51 9.46
N SER A 231 8.85 -8.63 9.75
CA SER A 231 7.77 -7.87 9.10
C SER A 231 7.97 -6.36 9.30
N THR A 232 8.24 -5.91 10.53
CA THR A 232 8.48 -4.50 10.86
C THR A 232 9.66 -3.95 10.06
N ARG A 233 10.79 -4.67 9.98
CA ARG A 233 11.94 -4.27 9.15
C ARG A 233 11.58 -4.18 7.67
N HIS A 234 10.78 -5.10 7.13
CA HIS A 234 10.35 -5.04 5.73
C HIS A 234 9.43 -3.84 5.46
N TRP A 235 8.55 -3.50 6.41
CA TRP A 235 7.71 -2.30 6.35
C TRP A 235 8.55 -1.03 6.39
N GLU A 236 9.48 -0.92 7.34
CA GLU A 236 10.41 0.21 7.46
C GLU A 236 11.22 0.38 6.18
N GLN A 237 11.85 -0.69 5.67
CA GLN A 237 12.61 -0.64 4.43
C GLN A 237 11.75 -0.16 3.25
N ARG A 238 10.49 -0.61 3.19
CA ARG A 238 9.55 -0.22 2.13
C ARG A 238 9.20 1.27 2.20
N VAL A 239 8.86 1.76 3.39
CA VAL A 239 8.45 3.14 3.61
C VAL A 239 9.63 4.10 3.50
N LEU A 240 10.84 3.68 3.88
CA LEU A 240 12.06 4.49 3.75
C LEU A 240 12.58 4.60 2.30
N SER A 241 12.31 3.61 1.44
CA SER A 241 12.78 3.61 0.04
C SER A 241 11.95 4.53 -0.85
N GLY A 242 12.58 5.54 -1.44
CA GLY A 242 11.91 6.59 -2.21
C GLY A 242 11.29 7.68 -1.32
N ARG A 243 11.67 7.76 -0.04
CA ARG A 243 11.20 8.81 0.86
C ARG A 243 11.66 10.18 0.38
N VAL A 244 10.74 11.14 0.40
CA VAL A 244 11.00 12.53 0.05
C VAL A 244 11.03 13.40 1.30
N TRP A 245 11.98 14.31 1.33
CA TRP A 245 12.11 15.34 2.34
C TRP A 245 12.07 16.71 1.68
N THR A 246 11.20 17.57 2.18
CA THR A 246 11.05 18.95 1.75
C THR A 246 11.05 19.88 2.96
N PRO A 247 11.16 21.20 2.76
CA PRO A 247 11.03 22.18 3.82
C PRO A 247 9.62 22.22 4.42
N ASP A 248 8.59 21.72 3.72
CA ASP A 248 7.20 21.67 4.16
C ASP A 248 6.91 20.35 4.91
N PRO A 249 6.74 20.38 6.25
CA PRO A 249 6.42 19.20 7.03
C PRO A 249 5.07 18.56 6.66
N ALA A 250 4.10 19.36 6.22
CA ALA A 250 2.78 18.86 5.83
C ALA A 250 2.86 18.02 4.56
N LEU A 251 3.65 18.49 3.58
CA LEU A 251 3.89 17.75 2.35
C LEU A 251 4.63 16.43 2.62
N ASN A 252 5.64 16.48 3.49
CA ASN A 252 6.37 15.28 3.91
C ASN A 252 5.44 14.23 4.53
N GLN A 253 4.57 14.64 5.46
CA GLN A 253 3.60 13.77 6.11
C GLN A 253 2.55 13.23 5.11
N ALA A 254 2.06 14.07 4.20
CA ALA A 254 1.11 13.69 3.17
C ALA A 254 1.70 12.63 2.23
N MET A 255 2.95 12.79 1.81
CA MET A 255 3.66 11.81 0.99
C MET A 255 3.84 10.46 1.70
N GLU A 256 4.29 10.45 2.95
CA GLU A 256 4.45 9.21 3.72
C GLU A 256 3.09 8.52 3.91
N THR A 257 2.04 9.29 4.20
CA THR A 257 0.66 8.78 4.34
C THR A 257 0.17 8.15 3.04
N ALA A 258 0.36 8.84 1.90
CA ALA A 258 -0.03 8.34 0.59
C ALA A 258 0.70 7.04 0.20
N ARG A 259 2.02 7.01 0.42
CA ARG A 259 2.86 5.84 0.12
C ARG A 259 2.50 4.64 1.01
N LEU A 260 2.27 4.86 2.30
CA LEU A 260 1.79 3.82 3.21
C LEU A 260 0.41 3.28 2.78
N THR A 261 -0.49 4.19 2.44
CA THR A 261 -1.83 3.86 1.95
C THR A 261 -1.75 3.02 0.66
N ALA A 262 -0.86 3.37 -0.27
CA ALA A 262 -0.65 2.61 -1.49
C ALA A 262 -0.26 1.14 -1.24
N VAL A 263 0.60 0.88 -0.26
CA VAL A 263 0.99 -0.49 0.10
C VAL A 263 -0.21 -1.27 0.64
N ARG A 264 -1.05 -0.63 1.47
CA ARG A 264 -2.27 -1.24 2.04
C ARG A 264 -3.38 -1.46 1.01
N HIS A 265 -3.38 -0.69 -0.08
CA HIS A 265 -4.38 -0.80 -1.15
C HIS A 265 -3.97 -1.73 -2.30
N LEU A 266 -2.73 -2.23 -2.34
CA LEU A 266 -2.32 -3.25 -3.29
C LEU A 266 -2.69 -4.64 -2.77
N GLN A 267 -3.48 -5.39 -3.54
CA GLN A 267 -3.96 -6.72 -3.16
C GLN A 267 -3.68 -7.74 -4.27
N ARG A 268 -3.45 -9.00 -3.88
CA ARG A 268 -3.27 -10.12 -4.79
C ARG A 268 -4.60 -10.84 -5.02
N LEU A 269 -5.09 -10.79 -6.26
CA LEU A 269 -6.22 -11.59 -6.73
C LEU A 269 -5.71 -12.82 -7.49
N ARG A 270 -6.59 -13.82 -7.69
CA ARG A 270 -6.31 -14.98 -8.56
C ARG A 270 -5.99 -14.60 -10.01
N THR A 271 -6.45 -13.43 -10.44
CA THR A 271 -6.29 -12.87 -11.79
C THR A 271 -5.04 -11.99 -11.93
N GLY A 272 -4.48 -11.51 -10.82
CA GLY A 272 -3.30 -10.64 -10.78
C GLY A 272 -3.35 -9.66 -9.61
N LEU A 273 -2.39 -8.73 -9.57
CA LEU A 273 -2.43 -7.63 -8.60
C LEU A 273 -3.53 -6.64 -8.97
N ALA A 274 -4.21 -6.09 -7.97
CA ALA A 274 -5.27 -5.11 -8.16
C ALA A 274 -5.36 -4.14 -6.97
N PRO A 275 -6.03 -2.99 -7.14
CA PRO A 275 -6.55 -2.19 -6.03
C PRO A 275 -7.48 -3.02 -5.15
N SER A 276 -7.53 -2.71 -3.86
CA SER A 276 -8.35 -3.44 -2.88
C SER A 276 -9.85 -3.42 -3.20
N ASP A 277 -10.35 -2.38 -3.86
CA ASP A 277 -11.75 -2.26 -4.29
C ASP A 277 -11.98 -2.79 -5.71
N ARG A 278 -10.94 -3.32 -6.35
CA ARG A 278 -10.90 -3.86 -7.71
C ARG A 278 -11.29 -2.87 -8.80
N ARG A 279 -11.41 -1.57 -8.52
CA ARG A 279 -11.81 -0.58 -9.51
C ARG A 279 -10.68 -0.35 -10.50
N THR A 280 -10.98 -0.49 -11.79
CA THR A 280 -9.99 -0.25 -12.86
C THR A 280 -9.49 1.19 -12.84
N ALA A 281 -10.35 2.16 -12.52
CA ALA A 281 -10.01 3.58 -12.41
C ALA A 281 -8.85 3.83 -11.43
N HIS A 282 -8.79 3.08 -10.33
CA HIS A 282 -7.78 3.25 -9.28
C HIS A 282 -6.45 2.56 -9.60
N VAL A 283 -6.34 1.86 -10.74
CA VAL A 283 -5.06 1.25 -11.14
C VAL A 283 -4.05 2.32 -11.55
N ALA A 284 -4.47 3.42 -12.20
CA ALA A 284 -3.54 4.50 -12.56
C ALA A 284 -2.87 5.16 -11.34
N PRO A 285 -3.61 5.71 -10.36
CA PRO A 285 -2.99 6.32 -9.18
C PRO A 285 -2.19 5.31 -8.36
N LEU A 286 -2.62 4.04 -8.30
CA LEU A 286 -1.87 3.00 -7.61
C LEU A 286 -0.57 2.66 -8.36
N ALA A 287 -0.60 2.52 -9.69
CA ALA A 287 0.60 2.25 -10.48
C ALA A 287 1.60 3.40 -10.39
N SER A 288 1.13 4.65 -10.41
CA SER A 288 1.98 5.84 -10.39
C SER A 288 2.74 6.01 -9.07
N VAL A 289 2.11 5.76 -7.92
CA VAL A 289 2.83 5.74 -6.64
C VAL A 289 3.74 4.52 -6.53
N TRP A 290 3.35 3.36 -7.07
CA TRP A 290 4.22 2.17 -7.09
C TRP A 290 5.45 2.32 -7.99
N ASP A 291 5.41 3.18 -9.01
CA ASP A 291 6.61 3.58 -9.78
C ASP A 291 7.68 4.22 -8.87
N THR A 292 7.26 4.87 -7.79
CA THR A 292 8.20 5.47 -6.80
C THR A 292 8.66 4.47 -5.72
N LEU A 293 7.90 3.40 -5.49
CA LEU A 293 8.15 2.43 -4.42
C LEU A 293 8.87 1.16 -4.89
N ASP A 294 8.37 0.56 -5.97
CA ASP A 294 8.87 -0.66 -6.61
C ASP A 294 8.20 -0.83 -7.98
N PRO A 295 8.90 -0.42 -9.05
CA PRO A 295 8.41 -0.50 -10.42
C PRO A 295 8.01 -1.92 -10.86
N THR A 296 8.41 -2.96 -10.13
CA THR A 296 7.92 -4.32 -10.40
C THR A 296 6.43 -4.45 -10.11
N GLN A 297 5.93 -3.82 -9.04
CA GLN A 297 4.52 -3.91 -8.66
C GLN A 297 3.64 -3.12 -9.61
N SER A 298 4.06 -1.92 -10.04
CA SER A 298 3.33 -1.15 -11.05
C SER A 298 3.27 -1.91 -12.38
N ARG A 299 4.36 -2.56 -12.80
CA ARG A 299 4.34 -3.45 -13.98
C ARG A 299 3.39 -4.64 -13.82
N ASN A 300 3.34 -5.25 -12.64
CA ASN A 300 2.43 -6.36 -12.37
C ASN A 300 0.95 -5.91 -12.40
N LEU A 301 0.63 -4.70 -11.93
CA LEU A 301 -0.69 -4.07 -12.07
C LEU A 301 -1.03 -3.85 -13.56
N LEU A 302 -0.12 -3.26 -14.33
CA LEU A 302 -0.32 -3.03 -15.76
C LEU A 302 -0.45 -4.35 -16.53
N ALA A 303 0.33 -5.37 -16.17
CA ALA A 303 0.25 -6.70 -16.78
C ALA A 303 -1.09 -7.39 -16.48
N HIS A 304 -1.70 -7.12 -15.33
CA HIS A 304 -3.05 -7.58 -15.04
C HIS A 304 -4.07 -6.87 -15.95
N LEU A 305 -4.03 -5.54 -16.07
CA LEU A 305 -4.91 -4.81 -17.00
C LEU A 305 -4.76 -5.27 -18.44
N ARG A 306 -3.52 -5.53 -18.89
CA ARG A 306 -3.26 -6.11 -20.21
C ARG A 306 -4.03 -7.40 -20.43
N ARG A 307 -3.92 -8.37 -19.49
CA ARG A 307 -4.60 -9.66 -19.60
C ARG A 307 -6.13 -9.50 -19.62
N VAL A 308 -6.66 -8.55 -18.85
CA VAL A 308 -8.10 -8.26 -18.84
C VAL A 308 -8.54 -7.64 -20.16
N ALA A 309 -7.78 -6.68 -20.70
CA ALA A 309 -8.05 -6.05 -21.99
C ALA A 309 -8.04 -7.08 -23.14
N GLU A 310 -7.07 -8.00 -23.15
CA GLU A 310 -7.01 -9.09 -24.13
C GLU A 310 -8.22 -10.04 -24.00
N ALA A 311 -8.63 -10.34 -22.76
CA ALA A 311 -9.79 -11.20 -22.52
C ALA A 311 -11.13 -10.54 -22.85
N SER A 312 -11.20 -9.20 -22.84
CA SER A 312 -12.43 -8.43 -23.09
C SER A 312 -12.46 -7.73 -24.46
N ASP A 313 -11.60 -8.12 -25.39
CA ASP A 313 -11.48 -7.53 -26.74
C ASP A 313 -11.32 -5.99 -26.69
N GLY A 314 -10.53 -5.52 -25.72
CA GLY A 314 -10.24 -4.10 -25.53
C GLY A 314 -11.33 -3.32 -24.80
N ARG A 315 -12.35 -3.95 -24.24
CA ARG A 315 -13.42 -3.27 -23.47
C ARG A 315 -13.19 -3.48 -21.99
N LEU A 316 -12.31 -2.71 -21.35
CA LEU A 316 -11.96 -2.92 -19.94
C LEU A 316 -13.17 -2.69 -19.02
N PRO A 317 -13.44 -3.59 -18.06
CA PRO A 317 -14.55 -3.44 -17.14
C PRO A 317 -14.26 -2.38 -16.07
N ALA A 318 -15.31 -1.84 -15.44
CA ALA A 318 -15.16 -0.92 -14.30
C ALA A 318 -14.59 -1.61 -13.05
N LEU A 319 -14.94 -2.88 -12.84
CA LEU A 319 -14.43 -3.73 -11.77
C LEU A 319 -13.63 -4.91 -12.34
N LEU A 320 -12.45 -5.13 -11.81
CA LEU A 320 -11.59 -6.23 -12.18
C LEU A 320 -12.17 -7.57 -11.70
N PRO A 321 -12.05 -8.63 -12.51
CA PRO A 321 -12.53 -9.96 -12.14
C PRO A 321 -11.73 -10.50 -10.96
N ALA A 322 -12.42 -10.96 -9.90
CA ALA A 322 -11.77 -11.61 -8.76
C ALA A 322 -11.27 -13.02 -9.10
N LEU A 323 -12.03 -13.75 -9.94
CA LEU A 323 -11.75 -15.14 -10.30
C LEU A 323 -11.39 -15.27 -11.78
N PRO A 324 -10.50 -16.22 -12.16
CA PRO A 324 -10.23 -16.51 -13.55
C PRO A 324 -11.50 -16.97 -14.28
N LYS A 325 -11.65 -16.57 -15.54
CA LYS A 325 -12.78 -16.94 -16.42
C LYS A 325 -14.16 -16.41 -15.99
N SER A 326 -14.26 -15.59 -14.94
CA SER A 326 -15.51 -14.87 -14.66
C SER A 326 -15.82 -13.93 -15.83
N VAL A 327 -17.04 -14.01 -16.37
CA VAL A 327 -17.47 -13.08 -17.43
C VAL A 327 -17.62 -11.70 -16.80
N ALA A 328 -16.75 -10.77 -17.19
CA ALA A 328 -16.92 -9.37 -16.80
C ALA A 328 -18.20 -8.83 -17.45
N ALA A 329 -18.99 -8.07 -16.69
CA ALA A 329 -20.15 -7.38 -17.24
C ALA A 329 -19.70 -6.44 -18.37
N ASP A 330 -20.47 -6.36 -19.45
CA ASP A 330 -20.18 -5.42 -20.55
C ASP A 330 -20.21 -3.99 -19.98
N PRO A 331 -19.10 -3.24 -20.03
CA PRO A 331 -19.04 -1.87 -19.50
C PRO A 331 -19.85 -0.86 -20.32
N GLY A 332 -20.47 -1.24 -21.44
CA GLY A 332 -21.20 -0.30 -22.30
C GLY A 332 -20.25 0.79 -22.82
N PRO A 333 -20.64 2.07 -22.86
CA PRO A 333 -19.75 3.18 -23.19
C PRO A 333 -18.70 3.52 -22.12
N ALA A 334 -18.84 3.01 -20.89
CA ALA A 334 -17.97 3.37 -19.77
C ALA A 334 -16.53 2.84 -19.93
N TYR A 335 -16.26 1.97 -20.92
CA TYR A 335 -14.88 1.58 -21.21
C TYR A 335 -14.03 2.73 -21.77
N LEU A 336 -14.65 3.85 -22.17
CA LEU A 336 -13.91 5.08 -22.50
C LEU A 336 -12.93 5.43 -21.38
N HIS A 337 -13.45 5.47 -20.15
CA HIS A 337 -12.69 5.82 -18.97
C HIS A 337 -11.67 4.73 -18.60
N THR A 338 -12.08 3.47 -18.54
CA THR A 338 -11.20 2.38 -18.09
C THR A 338 -10.06 2.10 -19.09
N ASN A 339 -10.31 2.21 -20.39
CA ASN A 339 -9.27 2.14 -21.41
C ASN A 339 -8.35 3.35 -21.35
N GLY A 340 -8.89 4.56 -21.18
CA GLY A 340 -8.10 5.78 -21.00
C GLY A 340 -7.15 5.67 -19.81
N VAL A 341 -7.64 5.17 -18.67
CA VAL A 341 -6.85 4.89 -17.46
C VAL A 341 -5.70 3.93 -17.73
N TYR A 342 -5.95 2.82 -18.43
CA TYR A 342 -4.91 1.86 -18.77
C TYR A 342 -3.83 2.46 -19.69
N LEU A 343 -4.24 3.16 -20.75
CA LEU A 343 -3.33 3.78 -21.71
C LEU A 343 -2.49 4.89 -21.05
N ARG A 344 -3.12 5.73 -20.23
CA ARG A 344 -2.44 6.77 -19.44
C ARG A 344 -1.42 6.16 -18.48
N ALA A 345 -1.81 5.17 -17.69
CA ALA A 345 -0.93 4.54 -16.70
C ALA A 345 0.28 3.87 -17.36
N LEU A 346 0.07 3.16 -18.48
CA LEU A 346 1.16 2.54 -19.23
C LEU A 346 2.10 3.60 -19.84
N HIS A 347 1.55 4.66 -20.42
CA HIS A 347 2.33 5.77 -20.97
C HIS A 347 3.17 6.47 -19.89
N SER A 348 2.58 6.81 -18.75
CA SER A 348 3.30 7.41 -17.61
C SER A 348 4.42 6.51 -17.11
N HIS A 349 4.15 5.22 -16.90
CA HIS A 349 5.16 4.25 -16.46
C HIS A 349 6.37 4.20 -17.40
N LEU A 350 6.14 4.23 -18.70
CA LEU A 350 7.21 4.23 -19.71
C LEU A 350 8.00 5.54 -19.71
N ASN A 351 7.36 6.68 -19.44
CA ASN A 351 8.05 7.95 -19.30
C ASN A 351 8.91 8.00 -18.02
N HIS A 352 8.48 7.33 -16.95
CA HIS A 352 9.21 7.26 -15.69
C HIS A 352 10.43 6.33 -15.77
N HIS A 353 10.29 5.15 -16.40
CA HIS A 353 11.29 4.08 -16.34
C HIS A 353 11.95 3.74 -17.67
N GLY A 354 11.47 4.30 -18.78
CA GLY A 354 11.94 4.00 -20.13
C GLY A 354 11.51 2.62 -20.66
N PRO A 355 11.80 2.32 -21.93
CA PRO A 355 11.45 1.04 -22.57
C PRO A 355 12.44 -0.09 -22.23
N TYR A 356 13.64 0.25 -21.74
CA TYR A 356 14.74 -0.69 -21.53
C TYR A 356 14.66 -1.34 -20.15
N HIS A 357 13.89 -2.43 -20.07
CA HIS A 357 13.99 -3.35 -18.94
C HIS A 357 14.87 -4.56 -19.30
N PRO A 358 15.70 -5.09 -18.38
CA PRO A 358 16.51 -6.30 -18.61
C PRO A 358 15.74 -7.59 -18.93
N LYS A 359 14.39 -7.54 -19.02
CA LYS A 359 13.51 -8.69 -19.33
C LYS A 359 12.68 -8.47 -20.62
N GLY A 360 13.13 -7.57 -21.50
CA GLY A 360 12.47 -7.25 -22.78
C GLY A 360 11.72 -5.92 -22.77
N ASN A 361 11.34 -5.45 -23.95
CA ASN A 361 10.64 -4.19 -24.17
C ASN A 361 9.21 -4.29 -23.61
N LEU A 362 8.92 -3.53 -22.55
CA LEU A 362 7.60 -3.52 -21.91
C LEU A 362 6.50 -3.09 -22.89
N VAL A 363 6.80 -2.16 -23.80
CA VAL A 363 5.83 -1.67 -24.78
C VAL A 363 5.37 -2.79 -25.71
N GLU A 364 6.31 -3.59 -26.22
CA GLU A 364 6.01 -4.74 -27.09
C GLU A 364 5.10 -5.75 -26.40
N GLN A 365 5.33 -5.99 -25.10
CA GLN A 365 4.49 -6.90 -24.31
C GLN A 365 3.04 -6.42 -24.17
N HIS A 366 2.78 -5.13 -24.31
CA HIS A 366 1.47 -4.51 -24.13
C HIS A 366 0.81 -4.10 -25.46
N LEU A 367 1.54 -4.11 -26.58
CA LEU A 367 1.08 -3.55 -27.85
C LEU A 367 -0.22 -4.18 -28.35
N ALA A 368 -0.41 -5.49 -28.18
CA ALA A 368 -1.65 -6.16 -28.56
C ALA A 368 -2.86 -5.60 -27.79
N ALA A 369 -2.75 -5.45 -26.46
CA ALA A 369 -3.80 -4.87 -25.63
C ALA A 369 -4.01 -3.38 -25.94
N VAL A 370 -2.94 -2.61 -26.19
CA VAL A 370 -3.03 -1.20 -26.59
C VAL A 370 -3.84 -1.06 -27.88
N ARG A 371 -3.57 -1.91 -28.89
CA ARG A 371 -4.34 -1.94 -30.14
C ARG A 371 -5.81 -2.26 -29.87
N LEU A 372 -6.11 -3.32 -29.10
CA LEU A 372 -7.50 -3.69 -28.79
C LEU A 372 -8.26 -2.55 -28.10
N CYS A 373 -7.69 -1.96 -27.05
CA CYS A 373 -8.30 -0.84 -26.34
C CYS A 373 -8.51 0.37 -27.26
N THR A 374 -7.53 0.72 -28.09
CA THR A 374 -7.62 1.88 -28.98
C THR A 374 -8.64 1.68 -30.10
N GLU A 375 -8.70 0.48 -30.69
CA GLU A 375 -9.72 0.15 -31.69
C GLU A 375 -11.13 0.16 -31.09
N ALA A 376 -11.31 -0.31 -29.85
CA ALA A 376 -12.58 -0.20 -29.14
C ALA A 376 -12.99 1.27 -28.96
N LEU A 377 -12.07 2.15 -28.57
CA LEU A 377 -12.31 3.60 -28.45
C LEU A 377 -12.71 4.26 -29.78
N ILE A 378 -12.02 3.92 -30.88
CA ILE A 378 -12.38 4.41 -32.22
C ILE A 378 -13.76 3.89 -32.64
N ARG A 379 -14.08 2.63 -32.35
CA ARG A 379 -15.43 2.08 -32.60
C ARG A 379 -16.49 2.79 -31.75
N LEU A 380 -16.20 3.16 -30.51
CA LEU A 380 -17.12 3.94 -29.66
C LEU A 380 -17.55 5.22 -30.35
N ARG A 381 -16.58 5.98 -30.88
CA ARG A 381 -16.83 7.21 -31.65
C ARG A 381 -17.78 6.98 -32.81
N SER A 382 -17.62 5.88 -33.55
CA SER A 382 -18.48 5.56 -34.69
C SER A 382 -19.89 5.07 -34.30
N THR A 383 -20.02 4.36 -33.18
CA THR A 383 -21.27 3.68 -32.78
C THR A 383 -22.11 4.50 -31.82
N ALA A 384 -21.48 5.38 -31.04
CA ALA A 384 -22.12 6.28 -30.08
C ALA A 384 -21.61 7.73 -30.23
N PRO A 385 -21.78 8.37 -31.41
CA PRO A 385 -21.23 9.70 -31.67
C PRO A 385 -21.79 10.78 -30.73
N HIS A 386 -23.04 10.63 -30.28
CA HIS A 386 -23.66 11.55 -29.32
C HIS A 386 -22.98 11.52 -27.94
N TYR A 387 -22.54 10.34 -27.49
CA TYR A 387 -21.85 10.17 -26.21
C TYR A 387 -20.46 10.83 -26.24
N VAL A 388 -19.73 10.66 -27.35
CA VAL A 388 -18.39 11.24 -27.54
C VAL A 388 -18.44 12.74 -27.84
N ALA A 389 -19.53 13.25 -28.41
CA ALA A 389 -19.72 14.68 -28.66
C ALA A 389 -19.86 15.51 -27.38
N GLU A 390 -20.14 14.87 -26.23
CA GLU A 390 -20.10 15.55 -24.94
C GLU A 390 -18.66 16.03 -24.63
N ALA A 391 -18.50 17.30 -24.27
CA ALA A 391 -17.18 17.93 -24.14
C ALA A 391 -16.24 17.24 -23.13
N HIS A 392 -16.77 16.56 -22.10
CA HIS A 392 -15.95 15.78 -21.18
C HIS A 392 -15.44 14.49 -21.83
N ASN A 393 -16.36 13.67 -22.39
CA ASN A 393 -16.05 12.39 -23.01
C ASN A 393 -15.17 12.58 -24.27
N GLY A 394 -15.40 13.64 -25.05
CA GLY A 394 -14.57 13.98 -26.19
C GLY A 394 -13.12 14.31 -25.81
N ARG A 395 -12.92 15.07 -24.72
CA ARG A 395 -11.57 15.35 -24.17
C ARG A 395 -10.89 14.10 -23.65
N GLU A 396 -11.63 13.23 -22.96
CA GLU A 396 -11.11 11.96 -22.47
C GLU A 396 -10.69 11.03 -23.61
N LEU A 397 -11.50 10.96 -24.67
CA LEU A 397 -11.16 10.20 -25.88
C LEU A 397 -9.90 10.77 -26.54
N ALA A 398 -9.80 12.10 -26.69
CA ALA A 398 -8.61 12.74 -27.24
C ALA A 398 -7.35 12.41 -26.41
N ALA A 399 -7.41 12.54 -25.09
CA ALA A 399 -6.28 12.19 -24.22
C ALA A 399 -5.87 10.72 -24.38
N ALA A 400 -6.84 9.80 -24.39
CA ALA A 400 -6.59 8.37 -24.58
C ALA A 400 -5.94 8.05 -25.94
N LEU A 401 -6.40 8.66 -27.03
CA LEU A 401 -5.82 8.51 -28.37
C LEU A 401 -4.40 9.10 -28.44
N GLY A 402 -4.16 10.23 -27.79
CA GLY A 402 -2.83 10.83 -27.67
C GLY A 402 -1.83 9.89 -26.97
N HIS A 403 -2.23 9.30 -25.84
CA HIS A 403 -1.43 8.29 -25.16
C HIS A 403 -1.20 7.03 -26.02
N ALA A 404 -2.23 6.54 -26.71
CA ALA A 404 -2.10 5.39 -27.61
C ALA A 404 -1.11 5.67 -28.76
N CYS A 405 -1.16 6.86 -29.36
CA CYS A 405 -0.21 7.29 -30.38
C CYS A 405 1.24 7.30 -29.85
N ALA A 406 1.46 7.90 -28.68
CA ALA A 406 2.78 7.91 -28.04
C ALA A 406 3.31 6.48 -27.78
N LEU A 407 2.44 5.58 -27.30
CA LEU A 407 2.77 4.17 -27.09
C LEU A 407 3.11 3.44 -28.39
N ALA A 408 2.36 3.69 -29.48
CA ALA A 408 2.66 3.11 -30.79
C ALA A 408 4.00 3.60 -31.34
N ASN A 409 4.30 4.90 -31.19
CA ASN A 409 5.59 5.47 -31.55
C ASN A 409 6.74 4.83 -30.76
N ALA A 410 6.57 4.67 -29.44
CA ALA A 410 7.57 4.00 -28.58
C ALA A 410 7.78 2.53 -28.96
N ALA A 411 6.77 1.86 -29.52
CA ALA A 411 6.86 0.49 -30.03
C ALA A 411 7.43 0.40 -31.47
N GLY A 412 7.63 1.52 -32.16
CA GLY A 412 7.97 1.53 -33.59
C GLY A 412 6.81 1.13 -34.53
N ASP A 413 5.55 1.15 -34.05
CA ASP A 413 4.36 0.82 -34.84
C ASP A 413 3.86 2.06 -35.62
N THR A 414 4.62 2.44 -36.65
CA THR A 414 4.39 3.67 -37.41
C THR A 414 3.03 3.71 -38.10
N VAL A 415 2.45 2.55 -38.44
CA VAL A 415 1.15 2.46 -39.13
C VAL A 415 0.02 2.83 -38.18
N ASN A 416 -0.01 2.22 -36.99
CA ASN A 416 -1.04 2.55 -36.01
C ASN A 416 -0.83 3.94 -35.40
N ALA A 417 0.42 4.36 -35.19
CA ALA A 417 0.73 5.71 -34.72
C ALA A 417 0.11 6.79 -35.63
N ALA A 418 0.40 6.74 -36.94
CA ALA A 418 -0.14 7.72 -37.90
C ALA A 418 -1.68 7.67 -37.99
N ARG A 419 -2.28 6.47 -37.93
CA ARG A 419 -3.74 6.34 -37.96
C ARG A 419 -4.39 6.92 -36.70
N TRP A 420 -3.86 6.60 -35.52
CA TRP A 420 -4.42 7.07 -34.25
C TRP A 420 -4.16 8.56 -34.03
N GLU A 421 -3.05 9.11 -34.53
CA GLU A 421 -2.79 10.55 -34.60
C GLU A 421 -3.85 11.28 -35.44
N SER A 422 -4.24 10.73 -36.59
CA SER A 422 -5.31 11.30 -37.41
C SER A 422 -6.67 11.27 -36.69
N GLU A 423 -7.00 10.20 -35.97
CA GLU A 423 -8.22 10.11 -35.15
C GLU A 423 -8.18 11.11 -33.99
N TRP A 424 -7.02 11.26 -33.35
CA TRP A 424 -6.80 12.24 -32.29
C TRP A 424 -7.05 13.67 -32.76
N HIS A 425 -6.42 14.09 -33.87
CA HIS A 425 -6.62 15.42 -34.45
C HIS A 425 -8.10 15.69 -34.76
N TYR A 426 -8.79 14.73 -35.37
CA TYR A 426 -10.23 14.85 -35.65
C TYR A 426 -11.05 15.10 -34.38
N VAL A 427 -10.78 14.37 -33.30
CA VAL A 427 -11.51 14.56 -32.03
C VAL A 427 -11.16 15.91 -31.40
N CYS A 428 -9.89 16.33 -31.40
CA CYS A 428 -9.48 17.65 -30.89
C CYS A 428 -10.18 18.81 -31.62
N GLU A 429 -10.29 18.72 -32.96
CA GLU A 429 -11.02 19.71 -33.77
C GLU A 429 -12.51 19.79 -33.38
N GLN A 430 -13.15 18.65 -33.12
CA GLN A 430 -14.57 18.62 -32.75
C GLN A 430 -14.85 19.18 -31.36
N VAL A 431 -13.94 18.97 -30.42
CA VAL A 431 -14.11 19.40 -29.02
C VAL A 431 -13.64 20.85 -28.80
N GLY A 432 -13.07 21.49 -29.83
CA GLY A 432 -12.54 22.85 -29.76
C GLY A 432 -11.32 22.95 -28.86
N GLN A 433 -10.53 21.88 -28.78
CA GLN A 433 -9.33 21.83 -27.96
C GLN A 433 -8.17 22.45 -28.75
N GLU A 434 -7.86 23.73 -28.49
CA GLU A 434 -6.45 24.16 -28.56
C GLU A 434 -5.71 23.31 -27.52
N SER A 435 -4.59 22.70 -27.93
CA SER A 435 -3.73 21.83 -27.11
C SER A 435 -3.87 22.17 -25.63
N SER A 436 -4.56 21.33 -24.85
CA SER A 436 -4.63 21.57 -23.41
C SER A 436 -3.21 21.39 -22.90
N GLU A 437 -2.54 22.51 -22.65
CA GLU A 437 -1.39 22.55 -21.77
C GLU A 437 -1.85 21.81 -20.51
N ASP A 438 -1.20 20.67 -20.25
CA ASP A 438 -1.28 20.02 -18.96
C ASP A 438 -0.98 21.12 -17.95
N ARG A 439 -2.01 21.60 -17.26
CA ARG A 439 -1.80 22.56 -16.17
C ARG A 439 -1.12 21.74 -15.11
N GLY A 440 0.22 21.79 -15.13
CA GLY A 440 1.06 21.10 -14.16
C GLY A 440 0.64 21.41 -12.73
N THR A 441 1.09 20.58 -11.80
CA THR A 441 0.67 20.70 -10.40
C THR A 441 0.92 22.11 -9.85
N ASN A 442 -0.10 22.72 -9.25
CA ASN A 442 0.06 23.99 -8.55
C ASN A 442 0.57 23.71 -7.14
N TRP A 443 1.90 23.69 -6.98
CA TRP A 443 2.55 23.38 -5.71
C TRP A 443 2.21 24.35 -4.57
N ALA A 444 1.74 25.57 -4.85
CA ALA A 444 1.30 26.49 -3.80
C ALA A 444 -0.06 26.10 -3.21
N GLU A 445 -0.90 25.38 -3.96
CA GLU A 445 -2.27 24.99 -3.57
C GLU A 445 -2.42 23.47 -3.52
N TRP A 446 -1.30 22.74 -3.40
CA TRP A 446 -1.29 21.27 -3.39
C TRP A 446 -2.25 20.65 -2.36
N PRO A 447 -2.43 21.18 -1.12
CA PRO A 447 -3.33 20.54 -0.16
C PRO A 447 -4.78 20.57 -0.65
N MET A 448 -5.21 21.68 -1.28
CA MET A 448 -6.55 21.81 -1.83
C MET A 448 -6.71 20.97 -3.10
N GLN A 449 -5.69 20.93 -3.95
CA GLN A 449 -5.71 20.16 -5.20
C GLN A 449 -5.84 18.65 -4.97
N PHE A 450 -5.17 18.12 -3.94
CA PHE A 450 -5.13 16.69 -3.63
C PHE A 450 -5.95 16.28 -2.40
N GLY A 451 -6.68 17.24 -1.80
CA GLY A 451 -7.61 16.95 -0.70
C GLY A 451 -6.95 16.60 0.64
N TRP A 452 -5.75 17.12 0.93
CA TRP A 452 -5.10 16.97 2.24
C TRP A 452 -5.70 17.95 3.25
N GLN A 453 -6.29 17.42 4.32
CA GLN A 453 -6.99 18.23 5.32
C GLN A 453 -6.98 17.60 6.72
N PRO A 454 -7.27 18.37 7.78
CA PRO A 454 -7.54 17.81 9.09
C PRO A 454 -8.80 16.94 9.05
N ASP A 455 -8.78 15.81 9.75
CA ASP A 455 -9.86 14.84 9.82
C ASP A 455 -10.37 14.72 11.28
N PRO A 456 -11.66 14.47 11.52
CA PRO A 456 -12.17 14.25 12.88
C PRO A 456 -11.58 13.02 13.56
N ASP A 457 -11.24 11.99 12.78
CA ASP A 457 -10.85 10.66 13.24
C ASP A 457 -9.31 10.47 13.26
N LEU A 458 -8.60 11.21 12.40
CA LEU A 458 -7.14 11.25 12.32
C LEU A 458 -6.67 12.71 12.25
N PRO A 459 -5.51 13.09 12.80
CA PRO A 459 -5.08 14.48 12.82
C PRO A 459 -5.06 15.13 11.43
N TRP A 460 -4.65 14.37 10.41
CA TRP A 460 -4.61 14.75 9.01
C TRP A 460 -4.83 13.54 8.11
N SER A 461 -5.61 13.69 7.04
CA SER A 461 -5.91 12.63 6.08
C SER A 461 -6.17 13.21 4.67
N PHE A 462 -6.25 12.33 3.68
CA PHE A 462 -6.76 12.67 2.36
C PHE A 462 -8.27 12.42 2.31
N THR A 463 -9.03 13.35 1.72
CA THR A 463 -10.45 13.13 1.39
C THR A 463 -10.68 11.93 0.49
N ASP A 464 -9.73 11.70 -0.42
CA ASP A 464 -9.65 10.55 -1.30
C ASP A 464 -8.21 9.99 -1.28
N PRO A 465 -7.98 8.76 -0.77
CA PRO A 465 -6.65 8.19 -0.71
C PRO A 465 -5.99 8.06 -2.09
N TRP A 466 -6.76 7.93 -3.17
CA TRP A 466 -6.22 7.81 -4.52
C TRP A 466 -5.60 9.12 -5.00
N GLN A 467 -6.14 10.28 -4.61
CA GLN A 467 -5.53 11.59 -4.89
C GLN A 467 -4.20 11.75 -4.16
N GLY A 468 -4.09 11.24 -2.93
CA GLY A 468 -2.81 11.19 -2.22
C GLY A 468 -1.75 10.40 -2.98
N MET A 469 -2.13 9.28 -3.60
CA MET A 469 -1.21 8.49 -4.44
C MET A 469 -0.77 9.26 -5.70
N GLU A 470 -1.68 10.03 -6.32
CA GLU A 470 -1.33 10.92 -7.42
C GLU A 470 -0.35 12.02 -6.97
N LEU A 471 -0.57 12.63 -5.80
CA LEU A 471 0.37 13.60 -5.20
C LEU A 471 1.76 12.98 -5.02
N ALA A 472 1.85 11.81 -4.39
CA ALA A 472 3.13 11.15 -4.12
C ALA A 472 3.93 10.88 -5.41
N SER A 473 3.23 10.50 -6.48
CA SER A 473 3.82 10.35 -7.82
C SER A 473 4.23 11.71 -8.40
N ALA A 474 3.34 12.70 -8.40
CA ALA A 474 3.59 14.03 -8.97
C ALA A 474 4.80 14.69 -8.30
N VAL A 475 4.99 14.55 -6.99
CA VAL A 475 6.15 15.09 -6.30
C VAL A 475 7.46 14.57 -6.88
N VAL A 476 7.55 13.27 -7.19
CA VAL A 476 8.78 12.67 -7.71
C VAL A 476 9.02 13.03 -9.18
N TRP A 477 7.98 12.94 -10.01
CA TRP A 477 8.15 13.07 -11.47
C TRP A 477 7.99 14.49 -11.99
N GLU A 478 7.18 15.34 -11.33
CA GLU A 478 6.97 16.74 -11.67
C GLU A 478 7.71 17.69 -10.74
N GLY A 479 7.61 17.51 -9.41
CA GLY A 479 8.20 18.43 -8.42
C GLY A 479 9.73 18.36 -8.41
N ILE A 480 10.27 17.17 -8.18
CA ILE A 480 11.70 16.87 -8.32
C ILE A 480 12.13 16.93 -9.80
N GLY A 481 11.20 16.64 -10.72
CA GLY A 481 11.43 16.66 -12.17
C GLY A 481 12.35 15.56 -12.66
N LEU A 482 12.30 14.39 -12.01
CA LEU A 482 13.03 13.21 -12.46
C LEU A 482 12.39 12.65 -13.74
N ARG A 483 13.19 12.37 -14.76
CA ARG A 483 12.73 11.76 -16.02
C ARG A 483 13.79 10.80 -16.57
N GLN A 484 13.34 9.73 -17.21
CA GLN A 484 14.21 8.86 -17.99
C GLN A 484 14.21 9.35 -19.45
N ARG A 485 15.38 9.66 -20.00
CA ARG A 485 15.54 9.99 -21.43
C ARG A 485 16.58 9.04 -22.03
N ASP A 486 16.12 8.11 -22.86
CA ASP A 486 16.93 7.02 -23.38
C ASP A 486 17.58 6.21 -22.22
N ALA A 487 18.91 6.12 -22.18
CA ALA A 487 19.65 5.48 -21.08
C ALA A 487 19.96 6.44 -19.92
N ASP A 488 19.80 7.74 -20.13
CA ASP A 488 20.23 8.77 -19.19
C ASP A 488 19.09 9.23 -18.27
N LEU A 489 19.46 9.59 -17.04
CA LEU A 489 18.56 10.20 -16.08
C LEU A 489 18.67 11.71 -16.21
N LEU A 490 17.52 12.37 -16.34
CA LEU A 490 17.39 13.83 -16.34
C LEU A 490 16.70 14.24 -15.04
N VAL A 491 17.22 15.28 -14.39
CA VAL A 491 16.59 15.90 -13.21
C VAL A 491 16.50 17.39 -13.45
N GLU A 492 15.28 17.91 -13.53
CA GLU A 492 15.02 19.35 -13.68
C GLU A 492 14.13 19.80 -12.53
N PRO A 493 14.70 20.33 -11.43
CA PRO A 493 13.93 20.75 -10.26
C PRO A 493 12.78 21.68 -10.66
N GLY A 494 11.54 21.25 -10.46
CA GLY A 494 10.34 21.89 -11.01
C GLY A 494 9.58 22.79 -10.04
N TRP A 495 9.91 22.76 -8.75
CA TRP A 495 9.25 23.56 -7.71
C TRP A 495 10.21 24.43 -6.90
N ASP A 496 9.73 25.58 -6.42
CA ASP A 496 10.54 26.67 -5.83
C ASP A 496 11.05 26.40 -4.39
N HIS A 497 11.09 25.13 -3.96
CA HIS A 497 11.60 24.81 -2.63
C HIS A 497 13.11 25.06 -2.52
N PRO A 498 13.58 25.69 -1.42
CA PRO A 498 14.99 26.01 -1.22
C PRO A 498 15.90 24.79 -1.15
N TRP A 499 15.37 23.63 -0.75
CA TRP A 499 16.06 22.34 -0.77
C TRP A 499 15.03 21.22 -0.84
N TRP A 500 15.42 20.03 -1.28
CA TRP A 500 14.64 18.81 -1.18
C TRP A 500 15.55 17.60 -1.32
N ALA A 501 15.12 16.44 -0.82
CA ALA A 501 15.83 15.18 -1.02
C ALA A 501 14.86 14.06 -1.36
N VAL A 502 15.30 13.10 -2.17
CA VAL A 502 14.67 11.78 -2.30
C VAL A 502 15.72 10.72 -2.05
N LEU A 503 15.44 9.79 -1.15
CA LEU A 503 16.42 8.79 -0.71
C LEU A 503 16.02 7.39 -1.19
N ASN A 504 16.96 6.67 -1.80
CA ASN A 504 16.82 5.27 -2.22
C ASN A 504 15.58 5.02 -3.10
N LEU A 505 15.31 5.92 -4.04
CA LEU A 505 14.25 5.77 -5.03
C LEU A 505 14.59 4.61 -5.96
N SER A 506 13.67 3.67 -6.12
CA SER A 506 13.87 2.48 -6.97
C SER A 506 13.61 2.82 -8.44
N LEU A 507 14.66 2.79 -9.27
CA LEU A 507 14.53 2.95 -10.73
C LEU A 507 14.26 1.60 -11.40
N THR A 508 14.91 0.55 -10.91
CA THR A 508 14.69 -0.86 -11.26
C THR A 508 14.88 -1.72 -10.01
N GLN A 509 14.77 -3.06 -10.14
CA GLN A 509 15.04 -3.98 -9.02
C GLN A 509 16.47 -3.89 -8.48
N GLU A 510 17.43 -3.51 -9.32
CA GLU A 510 18.87 -3.50 -8.98
C GLU A 510 19.46 -2.08 -8.94
N ARG A 511 18.71 -1.08 -9.40
CA ARG A 511 19.17 0.30 -9.51
C ARG A 511 18.34 1.22 -8.63
N GLN A 512 19.00 1.86 -7.67
CA GLN A 512 18.44 2.90 -6.82
C GLN A 512 19.18 4.22 -7.01
N ILE A 513 18.49 5.33 -6.76
CA ILE A 513 19.05 6.66 -6.77
C ILE A 513 18.65 7.42 -5.51
N SER A 514 19.59 8.17 -4.96
CA SER A 514 19.33 9.21 -3.96
C SER A 514 19.74 10.54 -4.55
N LEU A 515 18.88 11.55 -4.37
CA LEU A 515 19.07 12.91 -4.83
C LEU A 515 18.91 13.87 -3.65
N LEU A 516 19.72 14.92 -3.62
CA LEU A 516 19.57 16.07 -2.72
C LEU A 516 19.84 17.35 -3.51
N TRP A 517 18.85 18.22 -3.58
CA TRP A 517 19.02 19.61 -3.98
C TRP A 517 19.23 20.47 -2.73
N ASP A 518 20.36 21.14 -2.63
CA ASP A 518 20.71 21.99 -1.48
C ASP A 518 20.40 23.49 -1.69
N GLY A 519 19.81 23.85 -2.84
CA GLY A 519 19.55 25.22 -3.27
C GLY A 519 20.59 25.78 -4.25
N THR A 520 21.72 25.10 -4.44
CA THR A 520 22.80 25.51 -5.35
C THR A 520 23.32 24.37 -6.22
N THR A 521 23.43 23.17 -5.67
CA THR A 521 23.98 21.97 -6.30
C THR A 521 23.03 20.78 -6.10
N LEU A 522 22.83 20.01 -7.17
CA LEU A 522 22.17 18.73 -7.13
C LEU A 522 23.19 17.63 -6.83
N HIS A 523 23.08 17.00 -5.67
CA HIS A 523 23.84 15.82 -5.30
C HIS A 523 23.09 14.56 -5.74
N SER A 524 23.79 13.62 -6.37
CA SER A 524 23.18 12.38 -6.85
C SER A 524 24.09 11.18 -6.59
N THR A 525 23.52 10.02 -6.29
CA THR A 525 24.27 8.75 -6.21
C THR A 525 24.41 8.02 -7.55
N GLN A 526 23.80 8.56 -8.61
CA GLN A 526 23.88 8.05 -9.97
C GLN A 526 24.20 9.19 -10.94
N PRO A 527 24.82 8.90 -12.11
CA PRO A 527 24.97 9.92 -13.14
C PRO A 527 23.62 10.47 -13.58
N VAL A 528 23.46 11.80 -13.54
CA VAL A 528 22.26 12.52 -13.99
C VAL A 528 22.67 13.74 -14.82
N THR A 529 21.84 14.10 -15.78
CA THR A 529 21.89 15.37 -16.50
C THR A 529 20.94 16.36 -15.82
N SER A 530 21.32 17.63 -15.73
CA SER A 530 20.48 18.68 -15.17
C SER A 530 20.89 20.05 -15.71
N SER A 531 19.97 21.00 -15.74
CA SER A 531 20.28 22.42 -15.96
C SER A 531 21.05 23.07 -14.80
N VAL A 532 20.96 22.50 -13.59
CA VAL A 532 21.68 22.98 -12.40
C VAL A 532 23.02 22.23 -12.21
N PRO A 533 23.97 22.79 -11.43
CA PRO A 533 25.22 22.09 -11.12
C PRO A 533 24.98 20.73 -10.47
N VAL A 534 25.65 19.68 -10.96
CA VAL A 534 25.50 18.31 -10.43
C VAL A 534 26.81 17.84 -9.81
N ARG A 535 26.74 17.19 -8.64
CA ARG A 535 27.86 16.48 -8.01
C ARG A 535 27.48 15.04 -7.70
N LEU A 536 28.24 14.10 -8.28
CA LEU A 536 28.10 12.66 -8.00
C LEU A 536 28.65 12.34 -6.61
N ARG A 537 27.92 11.55 -5.84
CA ARG A 537 28.25 11.07 -4.49
C ARG A 537 28.23 9.54 -4.48
N SER A 538 29.00 8.92 -3.57
CA SER A 538 28.88 7.47 -3.35
C SER A 538 27.66 7.14 -2.50
N ARG A 539 27.31 8.02 -1.55
CA ARG A 539 26.19 7.82 -0.63
C ARG A 539 25.61 9.15 -0.15
N ILE A 540 24.29 9.16 0.06
CA ILE A 540 23.53 10.23 0.70
C ILE A 540 22.66 9.59 1.77
N ASP A 541 22.90 9.90 3.03
CA ASP A 541 22.10 9.42 4.17
C ASP A 541 21.52 10.61 4.94
N ILE A 542 20.35 10.41 5.56
CA ILE A 542 19.85 11.30 6.62
C ILE A 542 20.22 10.74 7.99
N ARG A 543 20.58 11.61 8.93
CA ARG A 543 20.96 11.29 10.33
C ARG A 543 20.13 12.12 11.30
N GLN A 544 20.09 11.73 12.58
CA GLN A 544 19.44 12.47 13.69
C GLN A 544 17.96 12.79 13.45
N THR A 545 17.22 11.78 13.02
CA THR A 545 15.76 11.84 12.86
C THR A 545 15.01 11.26 14.07
N ASP A 546 15.71 11.02 15.19
CA ASP A 546 15.14 10.47 16.41
C ASP A 546 14.30 11.47 17.23
N GLU A 547 13.41 10.97 18.11
CA GLU A 547 12.49 11.78 18.92
C GLU A 547 13.18 12.80 19.80
N PHE A 548 14.17 12.30 20.56
CA PHE A 548 14.69 12.95 21.75
C PHE A 548 15.81 13.93 21.39
N GLY A 549 16.23 13.97 20.12
CA GLY A 549 17.23 14.85 19.56
C GLY A 549 17.01 15.14 18.08
N PHE A 550 15.75 15.32 17.64
CA PHE A 550 15.42 15.61 16.24
C PHE A 550 16.16 16.86 15.75
N ASP A 551 17.23 16.62 15.00
CA ASP A 551 18.10 17.64 14.45
C ASP A 551 18.69 17.11 13.13
N PRO A 552 17.85 16.86 12.12
CA PRO A 552 18.27 16.08 10.97
C PRO A 552 19.37 16.77 10.17
N TYR A 553 20.27 15.99 9.58
CA TYR A 553 21.22 16.46 8.59
C TYR A 553 21.51 15.37 7.56
N PHE A 554 21.84 15.80 6.34
CA PHE A 554 22.25 14.89 5.27
C PHE A 554 23.76 14.74 5.28
N GLU A 555 24.24 13.49 5.38
CA GLU A 555 25.64 13.13 5.24
C GLU A 555 25.91 12.71 3.79
N LEU A 556 26.79 13.46 3.12
CA LEU A 556 27.20 13.24 1.73
C LEU A 556 28.59 12.64 1.73
N SER A 557 28.75 11.46 1.14
CA SER A 557 30.03 10.77 1.07
C SER A 557 30.58 10.74 -0.35
N ASP A 558 31.90 10.93 -0.47
CA ASP A 558 32.65 10.76 -1.71
C ASP A 558 33.61 9.57 -1.56
N ASP A 559 33.56 8.63 -2.51
CA ASP A 559 34.60 7.60 -2.65
C ASP A 559 35.68 8.12 -3.60
N SER A 560 36.76 8.64 -3.03
CA SER A 560 37.96 9.03 -3.76
C SER A 560 39.17 8.25 -3.23
N GLY A 561 39.23 6.96 -3.58
CA GLY A 561 40.38 6.10 -3.27
C GLY A 561 40.68 5.94 -1.78
N ASP A 562 41.65 6.70 -1.26
CA ASP A 562 42.24 6.54 0.09
C ASP A 562 41.66 7.46 1.18
N THR A 563 40.76 8.39 0.84
CA THR A 563 40.08 9.25 1.83
C THR A 563 38.59 9.37 1.55
N VAL A 564 37.77 9.00 2.55
CA VAL A 564 36.32 9.23 2.53
C VAL A 564 36.06 10.70 2.89
N GLY A 565 35.81 11.52 1.87
CA GLY A 565 35.33 12.88 2.07
C GLY A 565 33.90 12.84 2.61
N ARG A 566 33.62 13.58 3.69
CA ARG A 566 32.28 13.73 4.24
C ARG A 566 31.88 15.19 4.29
N GLU A 567 30.76 15.49 3.67
CA GLU A 567 30.12 16.80 3.70
C GLU A 567 28.77 16.69 4.41
N ARG A 568 28.35 17.74 5.10
CA ARG A 568 27.06 17.78 5.81
C ARG A 568 26.23 18.91 5.27
N PHE A 569 25.00 18.60 4.88
CA PHE A 569 23.97 19.59 4.57
C PHE A 569 22.94 19.62 5.69
N LYS A 570 22.66 20.82 6.22
CA LYS A 570 21.70 21.03 7.30
C LYS A 570 20.39 21.58 6.73
N PRO A 571 19.29 20.80 6.70
CA PRO A 571 18.00 21.27 6.21
C PRO A 571 17.38 22.28 7.18
N GLY A 572 16.75 23.32 6.63
CA GLY A 572 15.85 24.21 7.37
C GLY A 572 14.40 23.89 7.03
N PHE A 573 13.57 23.57 8.02
CA PHE A 573 12.14 23.36 7.83
C PHE A 573 11.37 24.66 7.97
N LEU A 574 10.31 24.81 7.17
CA LEU A 574 9.30 25.84 7.36
C LEU A 574 8.59 25.51 8.66
N LEU A 575 8.87 26.28 9.71
CA LEU A 575 8.00 26.34 10.86
C LEU A 575 6.70 26.98 10.37
N ASN A 576 5.59 26.24 10.39
CA ASN A 576 4.28 26.78 10.07
C ASN A 576 4.11 28.09 10.85
N GLN A 577 4.08 29.21 10.13
CA GLN A 577 3.85 30.52 10.76
C GLN A 577 2.45 30.48 11.38
N PRO A 578 2.28 31.10 12.57
CA PRO A 578 1.08 30.98 13.41
C PRO A 578 -0.23 31.39 12.75
#